data_AF-A0A1B8F2K1-F1
#
_entry.id   AF-A0A1B8F2K1-F1
#
_cell.length_a   1.000
_cell.length_b   1.000
_cell.length_c   1.000
_cell.angle_alpha   90.00
_cell.angle_beta   90.00
_cell.angle_gamma   90.00
#
_symmetry.space_group_name_H-M   'P 1'
#
loop_
_entity.id
_entity.type
_entity.pdbx_description
1 polymer ?
#
loop_
_entity_poly.entity_id
_entity_poly.type
_entity_poly.pdbx_seq_one_letter_code
_entity_poly.pdbx_strand_id
1 'polypeptide(L)'
;MAAWLSENGVTREVYLINDQQPGPLIETDEGDELEAHSHCSVLTCWNSLLQRDTPQMDGVPGVTQVSSRLPDCVLTGDNNDMQVLYSVLGQRYSVMIKLDQSPGNYFLRFATYPAGDMEQVLEDQAIISYSGFDNEWQPVLAVSAVASAKMLRTLTVNAPVDTNSAIISFDMVNQFPIAASACKSGATKLKNMIAETDELIVCPGVYDGLSARIALRVGFSALCWNNGICLGQPDLGIAHLHDMKEHAEMIANLDPYGPPLIADMDTGYGALRLANSVKSYIRAGVAGFHIEDQVINKRCGHLQGKRVVPAEEFYSRVIAAKSAKDAMHSDIVLIARTDALQIHGYDECIERLKVARKVGANVGLLEGFTSKEMAAQAVKDLAPWPLLLNMVENGTTPVITTNEAKEMGFRIMIFSFASIAPAYVAIQSTLERLKAEGVVGTPKDVTPLKLFDMCGLQELMAIDIEAGGSSFVNGV
;
A
#
# COMPACT_ATOMS: atom_id res chain seq x y z
N MET A 1 -2.09 39.27 25.24
CA MET A 1 -3.29 38.65 24.66
C MET A 1 -4.48 39.09 25.48
N ALA A 2 -5.59 39.44 24.83
CA ALA A 2 -6.84 39.85 25.48
C ALA A 2 -7.95 38.85 25.15
N ALA A 3 -9.02 38.87 25.94
CA ALA A 3 -10.16 37.98 25.79
C ALA A 3 -11.36 38.78 25.24
N TRP A 4 -11.83 38.42 24.05
CA TRP A 4 -13.01 39.04 23.42
C TRP A 4 -14.23 38.13 23.57
N LEU A 5 -15.32 38.67 24.11
CA LEU A 5 -16.60 37.96 24.19
C LEU A 5 -17.39 38.20 22.91
N SER A 6 -17.56 37.17 22.09
CA SER A 6 -18.41 37.28 20.90
C SER A 6 -19.89 37.40 21.27
N GLU A 7 -20.71 37.94 20.37
CA GLU A 7 -22.17 38.13 20.58
C GLU A 7 -22.92 36.83 20.92
N ASN A 8 -22.36 35.67 20.56
CA ASN A 8 -22.89 34.36 20.93
C ASN A 8 -22.43 33.86 22.32
N GLY A 9 -21.79 34.73 23.13
CA GLY A 9 -21.41 34.45 24.51
C GLY A 9 -20.13 33.64 24.70
N VAL A 10 -19.36 33.38 23.63
CA VAL A 10 -18.11 32.61 23.69
C VAL A 10 -16.90 33.54 23.76
N THR A 11 -16.05 33.35 24.77
CA THR A 11 -14.82 34.14 24.90
C THR A 11 -13.72 33.56 24.03
N ARG A 12 -13.07 34.40 23.22
CA ARG A 12 -11.96 34.04 22.33
C ARG A 12 -10.72 34.85 22.67
N GLU A 13 -9.54 34.23 22.61
CA GLU A 13 -8.29 34.97 22.71
C GLU A 13 -8.03 35.74 21.42
N VAL A 14 -7.69 37.02 21.55
CA VAL A 14 -7.37 37.92 20.44
C VAL A 14 -6.03 38.61 20.67
N TYR A 15 -5.34 38.85 19.56
CA TYR A 15 -4.13 39.68 19.53
C TYR A 15 -4.54 41.16 19.45
N LEU A 16 -3.91 41.98 20.29
CA LEU A 16 -4.13 43.42 20.29
C LEU A 16 -3.27 44.06 19.19
N ILE A 17 -3.83 45.04 18.48
CA ILE A 17 -3.06 45.84 17.53
C ILE A 17 -2.57 47.07 18.28
N ASN A 18 -1.25 47.21 18.47
CA ASN A 18 -0.64 48.25 19.31
C ASN A 18 -1.25 48.32 20.73
N ASP A 19 -1.48 47.17 21.35
CA ASP A 19 -2.11 47.05 22.68
C ASP A 19 -3.55 47.59 22.82
N GLN A 20 -4.29 47.78 21.71
CA GLN A 20 -5.69 48.26 21.72
C GLN A 20 -6.70 47.26 21.12
N GLN A 21 -7.95 47.29 21.62
CA GLN A 21 -9.11 46.60 21.05
C GLN A 21 -10.42 47.41 21.18
N PRO A 22 -11.17 47.67 20.09
CA PRO A 22 -10.77 47.42 18.70
C PRO A 22 -9.48 48.20 18.34
N GLY A 23 -8.74 47.75 17.33
CA GLY A 23 -7.51 48.42 16.89
C GLY A 23 -7.76 49.87 16.47
N PRO A 24 -6.70 50.69 16.33
CA PRO A 24 -6.84 52.11 15.99
C PRO A 24 -7.57 52.30 14.66
N LEU A 25 -8.49 53.27 14.60
CA LEU A 25 -9.21 53.63 13.38
C LEU A 25 -8.25 54.25 12.36
N ILE A 26 -8.27 53.75 11.13
CA ILE A 26 -7.50 54.27 10.00
C ILE A 26 -8.51 54.82 8.99
N GLU A 27 -8.44 56.12 8.69
CA GLU A 27 -9.23 56.78 7.66
C GLU A 27 -8.33 57.07 6.45
N THR A 28 -8.76 56.71 5.24
CA THR A 28 -8.04 56.91 3.98
C THR A 28 -9.00 57.28 2.86
N ASP A 29 -8.50 57.92 1.80
CA ASP A 29 -9.28 58.31 0.64
C ASP A 29 -9.07 57.35 -0.56
N GLU A 30 -9.95 57.43 -1.57
CA GLU A 30 -9.85 56.60 -2.77
C GLU A 30 -8.58 56.94 -3.58
N GLY A 31 -7.69 55.96 -3.72
CA GLY A 31 -6.41 56.09 -4.43
C GLY A 31 -5.17 56.08 -3.54
N ASP A 32 -5.33 56.05 -2.21
CA ASP A 32 -4.22 55.93 -1.26
C ASP A 32 -3.63 54.50 -1.22
N GLU A 33 -2.31 54.39 -1.04
CA GLU A 33 -1.62 53.12 -0.79
C GLU A 33 -1.39 52.92 0.72
N LEU A 34 -1.89 51.81 1.26
CA LEU A 34 -1.70 51.41 2.65
C LEU A 34 -0.75 50.21 2.73
N GLU A 35 0.36 50.36 3.45
CA GLU A 35 1.32 49.28 3.69
C GLU A 35 1.30 48.83 5.16
N ALA A 36 0.96 47.56 5.40
CA ALA A 36 0.87 46.99 6.75
C ALA A 36 1.99 45.95 6.96
N HIS A 37 2.90 46.24 7.89
CA HIS A 37 4.04 45.36 8.19
C HIS A 37 3.73 44.44 9.38
N SER A 38 3.21 43.25 9.09
CA SER A 38 3.06 42.19 10.10
C SER A 38 4.38 41.43 10.28
N HIS A 39 4.87 41.34 11.52
CA HIS A 39 6.03 40.54 11.88
C HIS A 39 5.62 39.14 12.40
N CYS A 40 4.48 38.63 11.93
CA CYS A 40 3.95 37.29 12.22
C CYS A 40 3.96 36.42 10.95
N SER A 41 4.27 35.13 11.09
CA SER A 41 4.30 34.15 9.99
C SER A 41 2.96 33.45 9.75
N VAL A 42 1.83 34.11 10.06
CA VAL A 42 0.46 33.66 9.77
C VAL A 42 -0.13 34.57 8.69
N LEU A 43 -0.93 34.03 7.78
CA LEU A 43 -1.67 34.83 6.79
C LEU A 43 -2.54 35.86 7.53
N THR A 44 -2.27 37.14 7.30
CA THR A 44 -3.03 38.24 7.91
C THR A 44 -4.17 38.60 6.97
N CYS A 45 -5.37 38.11 7.26
CA CYS A 45 -6.58 38.40 6.46
C CYS A 45 -7.29 39.62 7.04
N TRP A 46 -7.53 40.64 6.22
CA TRP A 46 -8.35 41.79 6.61
C TRP A 46 -9.80 41.50 6.26
N ASN A 47 -10.63 41.31 7.28
CA ASN A 47 -12.07 41.17 7.09
C ASN A 47 -12.72 42.48 7.53
N SER A 48 -13.23 43.23 6.56
CA SER A 48 -14.09 44.42 6.71
C SER A 48 -13.36 45.77 6.80
N LEU A 49 -13.47 46.56 5.72
CA LEU A 49 -13.33 48.01 5.74
C LEU A 49 -14.73 48.61 5.74
N LEU A 50 -15.05 49.46 6.71
CA LEU A 50 -16.33 50.17 6.77
C LEU A 50 -16.24 51.42 5.88
N GLN A 51 -16.94 51.43 4.75
CA GLN A 51 -17.01 52.60 3.88
C GLN A 51 -18.09 53.56 4.38
N ARG A 52 -17.73 54.79 4.74
CA ARG A 52 -18.71 55.84 5.02
C ARG A 52 -19.31 56.32 3.69
N ASP A 53 -20.62 56.60 3.70
CA ASP A 53 -21.40 57.18 2.61
C ASP A 53 -21.83 56.28 1.43
N THR A 54 -21.64 54.96 1.50
CA THR A 54 -22.21 53.98 0.54
C THR A 54 -23.04 52.88 1.23
N PRO A 55 -24.34 53.10 1.51
CA PRO A 55 -25.12 52.25 2.42
C PRO A 55 -25.58 50.89 1.86
N GLN A 56 -25.21 50.51 0.64
CA GLN A 56 -25.91 49.46 -0.13
C GLN A 56 -25.00 48.39 -0.76
N MET A 57 -23.77 48.23 -0.29
CA MET A 57 -22.89 47.15 -0.72
C MET A 57 -22.64 46.19 0.47
N ASP A 58 -23.12 44.94 0.37
CA ASP A 58 -22.88 43.86 1.34
C ASP A 58 -21.69 42.96 0.93
N GLY A 59 -20.82 43.44 0.05
CA GLY A 59 -19.69 42.68 -0.49
C GLY A 59 -18.41 43.49 -0.51
N VAL A 60 -17.33 42.84 -0.07
CA VAL A 60 -15.95 43.32 0.07
C VAL A 60 -15.50 44.19 -1.13
N PRO A 61 -14.94 45.41 -0.93
CA PRO A 61 -14.50 46.29 -2.02
C PRO A 61 -13.30 45.72 -2.80
N GLY A 62 -13.16 46.13 -4.06
CA GLY A 62 -12.08 45.73 -4.99
C GLY A 62 -10.68 46.23 -4.58
N VAL A 63 -10.11 45.60 -3.56
CA VAL A 63 -8.72 45.81 -3.12
C VAL A 63 -7.80 44.89 -3.91
N THR A 64 -6.84 45.47 -4.64
CA THR A 64 -5.80 44.69 -5.33
C THR A 64 -4.58 44.58 -4.42
N GLN A 65 -4.16 43.37 -4.08
CA GLN A 65 -3.00 43.12 -3.22
C GLN A 65 -1.78 42.70 -4.05
N VAL A 66 -0.64 43.33 -3.83
CA VAL A 66 0.62 43.02 -4.52
C VAL A 66 1.69 42.69 -3.48
N SER A 67 2.33 41.53 -3.62
CA SER A 67 3.41 41.10 -2.73
C SER A 67 4.76 41.58 -3.26
N SER A 68 5.51 42.31 -2.44
CA SER A 68 6.79 42.93 -2.82
C SER A 68 7.95 41.95 -3.08
N ARG A 69 7.78 40.63 -2.84
CA ARG A 69 8.85 39.62 -3.04
C ARG A 69 8.71 38.75 -4.29
N LEU A 70 7.63 38.83 -5.06
CA LEU A 70 7.43 38.07 -6.31
C LEU A 70 6.70 38.94 -7.36
N PRO A 71 7.41 39.76 -8.16
CA PRO A 71 6.78 40.73 -9.07
C PRO A 71 5.97 40.10 -10.21
N ASP A 72 6.27 38.86 -10.58
CA ASP A 72 5.62 38.17 -11.72
C ASP A 72 4.47 37.25 -11.29
N CYS A 73 4.13 37.22 -9.99
CA CYS A 73 3.01 36.46 -9.48
C CYS A 73 1.75 37.34 -9.52
N VAL A 74 1.18 37.52 -10.71
CA VAL A 74 -0.15 38.10 -10.85
C VAL A 74 -1.18 37.01 -10.51
N LEU A 75 -1.70 37.07 -9.28
CA LEU A 75 -2.84 36.27 -8.86
C LEU A 75 -4.11 36.88 -9.48
N THR A 76 -4.43 36.53 -10.72
CA THR A 76 -5.80 36.63 -11.21
C THR A 76 -6.45 35.28 -11.03
N GLY A 77 -7.32 35.18 -10.04
CA GLY A 77 -8.07 33.96 -9.79
C GLY A 77 -9.18 34.26 -8.80
N ASP A 78 -10.41 33.98 -9.24
CA ASP A 78 -11.56 33.81 -8.38
C ASP A 78 -11.24 32.83 -7.24
N ASN A 79 -11.95 33.00 -6.13
CA ASN A 79 -12.08 32.06 -5.02
C ASN A 79 -10.96 32.06 -3.97
N ASN A 80 -11.44 32.19 -2.73
CA ASN A 80 -10.93 31.49 -1.56
C ASN A 80 -10.46 30.08 -1.94
N ASP A 81 -9.24 29.69 -1.57
CA ASP A 81 -9.03 28.36 -0.96
C ASP A 81 -7.65 28.24 -0.29
N MET A 82 -7.67 27.68 0.92
CA MET A 82 -6.51 27.01 1.52
C MET A 82 -5.98 26.00 0.51
N GLN A 83 -4.69 26.05 0.17
CA GLN A 83 -4.09 24.94 -0.55
C GLN A 83 -3.80 23.80 0.41
N VAL A 84 -4.82 22.95 0.55
CA VAL A 84 -4.74 21.62 1.16
C VAL A 84 -3.94 20.72 0.21
N LEU A 85 -2.81 20.21 0.67
CA LEU A 85 -2.14 19.10 0.01
C LEU A 85 -2.86 17.81 0.42
N TYR A 86 -3.69 17.29 -0.47
CA TYR A 86 -4.38 16.02 -0.26
C TYR A 86 -3.38 14.87 -0.28
N SER A 87 -3.35 14.08 0.80
CA SER A 87 -2.59 12.84 0.88
C SER A 87 -3.52 11.63 1.01
N VAL A 88 -3.09 10.50 0.48
CA VAL A 88 -3.76 9.19 0.70
C VAL A 88 -2.86 8.33 1.59
N LEU A 89 -3.45 7.43 2.38
CA LEU A 89 -2.72 6.44 3.18
C LEU A 89 -1.67 5.72 2.30
N GLY A 90 -0.38 5.91 2.63
CA GLY A 90 0.75 5.34 1.90
C GLY A 90 1.50 6.27 0.93
N GLN A 91 1.05 7.53 0.71
CA GLN A 91 1.83 8.52 -0.04
C GLN A 91 2.98 9.13 0.78
N ARG A 92 4.15 9.31 0.15
CA ARG A 92 5.32 9.99 0.73
C ARG A 92 5.51 11.35 0.07
N TYR A 93 5.63 12.40 0.87
CA TYR A 93 6.08 13.72 0.41
C TYR A 93 7.47 14.01 0.95
N SER A 94 8.31 14.65 0.13
CA SER A 94 9.54 15.28 0.58
C SER A 94 9.32 16.79 0.56
N VAL A 95 9.16 17.38 1.75
CA VAL A 95 9.01 18.83 1.91
C VAL A 95 10.37 19.39 2.28
N MET A 96 10.86 20.36 1.52
CA MET A 96 12.10 21.08 1.86
C MET A 96 11.72 22.22 2.80
N ILE A 97 12.02 22.05 4.10
CA ILE A 97 11.75 23.06 5.11
C ILE A 97 13.01 23.92 5.28
N LYS A 98 12.94 25.18 4.85
CA LYS A 98 14.02 26.15 5.07
C LYS A 98 13.79 26.83 6.42
N LEU A 99 14.65 26.52 7.39
CA LEU A 99 14.61 27.13 8.73
C LEU A 99 15.47 28.40 8.73
N ASP A 100 14.84 29.56 8.57
CA ASP A 100 15.51 30.88 8.64
C ASP A 100 15.63 31.39 10.11
N GLN A 101 16.00 30.50 11.04
CA GLN A 101 16.09 30.77 12.48
C GLN A 101 17.47 30.32 13.03
N SER A 102 17.79 30.61 14.30
CA SER A 102 19.07 30.23 14.93
C SER A 102 19.07 28.75 15.39
N PRO A 103 20.22 28.05 15.47
CA PRO A 103 20.24 26.65 15.91
C PRO A 103 19.53 26.41 17.26
N GLY A 104 18.70 25.36 17.34
CA GLY A 104 17.83 25.11 18.48
C GLY A 104 16.89 23.91 18.29
N ASN A 105 16.00 23.68 19.27
CA ASN A 105 14.95 22.66 19.22
C ASN A 105 13.64 23.29 18.75
N TYR A 106 13.03 22.70 17.72
CA TYR A 106 11.82 23.15 17.06
C TYR A 106 10.76 22.06 17.08
N PHE A 107 9.49 22.42 17.22
CA PHE A 107 8.38 21.47 17.13
C PHE A 107 7.71 21.55 15.76
N LEU A 108 7.58 20.41 15.09
CA LEU A 108 6.82 20.26 13.85
C LEU A 108 5.51 19.53 14.18
N ARG A 109 4.37 20.18 13.98
CA ARG A 109 3.04 19.59 14.25
C ARG A 109 2.41 19.09 12.96
N PHE A 110 1.87 17.88 13.00
CA PHE A 110 1.05 17.30 11.94
C PHE A 110 -0.39 17.20 12.43
N ALA A 111 -1.36 17.54 11.58
CA ALA A 111 -2.78 17.38 11.88
C ALA A 111 -3.49 16.78 10.66
N THR A 112 -4.32 15.77 10.87
CA THR A 112 -5.20 15.21 9.84
C THR A 112 -6.64 15.68 10.06
N TYR A 113 -7.29 16.09 8.97
CA TYR A 113 -8.72 16.42 8.95
C TYR A 113 -9.46 15.32 8.19
N PRO A 114 -10.18 14.41 8.86
CA PRO A 114 -11.09 13.51 8.17
C PRO A 114 -12.30 14.30 7.63
N ALA A 115 -12.78 13.93 6.45
CA ALA A 115 -14.07 14.40 5.95
C ALA A 115 -15.16 13.37 6.31
N GLY A 116 -16.22 13.80 7.01
CA GLY A 116 -17.34 12.95 7.45
C GLY A 116 -17.55 12.93 8.97
N ASP A 117 -18.53 12.17 9.44
CA ASP A 117 -19.07 12.13 10.83
C ASP A 117 -18.13 11.45 11.86
N MET A 118 -16.82 11.48 11.63
CA MET A 118 -15.78 10.96 12.52
C MET A 118 -14.90 12.12 12.99
N GLU A 119 -15.31 12.80 14.06
CA GLU A 119 -14.60 13.92 14.67
C GLU A 119 -13.43 13.46 15.57
N GLN A 120 -12.37 12.91 14.98
CA GLN A 120 -11.08 12.84 15.67
C GLN A 120 -9.97 13.43 14.80
N VAL A 121 -9.45 14.57 15.26
CA VAL A 121 -8.20 15.16 14.76
C VAL A 121 -7.06 14.37 15.39
N LEU A 122 -6.30 13.64 14.58
CA LEU A 122 -5.02 13.08 15.04
C LEU A 122 -3.97 14.18 14.91
N GLU A 123 -3.39 14.56 16.04
CA GLU A 123 -2.30 15.53 16.11
C GLU A 123 -1.04 14.87 16.64
N ASP A 124 0.07 15.06 15.94
CA ASP A 124 1.38 14.57 16.38
C ASP A 124 2.43 15.68 16.30
N GLN A 125 3.50 15.57 17.09
CA GLN A 125 4.58 16.54 17.19
C GLN A 125 5.94 15.86 17.11
N ALA A 126 6.81 16.34 16.21
CA ALA A 126 8.20 15.93 16.14
C ALA A 126 9.12 17.07 16.59
N ILE A 127 10.15 16.77 17.39
CA ILE A 127 11.21 17.74 17.72
C ILE A 127 12.31 17.66 16.66
N ILE A 128 12.56 18.77 15.99
CA ILE A 128 13.70 18.98 15.09
C ILE A 128 14.75 19.76 15.86
N SER A 129 15.91 19.15 16.09
CA SER A 129 17.06 19.81 16.71
C SER A 129 18.16 20.00 15.68
N TYR A 130 18.76 21.19 15.61
CA TYR A 130 20.01 21.38 14.90
C TYR A 130 20.94 22.34 15.66
N SER A 131 22.23 22.07 15.60
CA SER A 131 23.29 22.86 16.22
C SER A 131 24.15 23.55 15.16
N GLY A 132 24.55 24.78 15.43
CA GLY A 132 25.57 25.48 14.66
C GLY A 132 26.95 25.24 15.28
N PHE A 133 27.97 25.15 14.42
CA PHE A 133 29.37 25.19 14.83
C PHE A 133 29.91 26.58 14.52
N ASP A 134 30.76 27.13 15.38
CA ASP A 134 31.56 28.30 15.02
C ASP A 134 32.70 27.90 14.05
N ASN A 135 33.46 28.90 13.58
CA ASN A 135 34.58 28.69 12.66
C ASN A 135 35.75 27.88 13.27
N GLU A 136 35.66 27.50 14.56
CA GLU A 136 36.67 26.73 15.30
C GLU A 136 36.14 25.35 15.77
N TRP A 137 34.97 24.92 15.28
CA TRP A 137 34.36 23.61 15.57
C TRP A 137 34.00 23.39 17.06
N GLN A 138 33.68 24.45 17.80
CA GLN A 138 33.15 24.33 19.16
C GLN A 138 31.60 24.27 19.13
N PRO A 139 30.96 23.36 19.89
CA PRO A 139 29.50 23.31 19.99
C PRO A 139 28.98 24.48 20.84
N VAL A 140 28.11 25.32 20.27
CA VAL A 140 27.42 26.39 21.02
C VAL A 140 26.27 25.78 21.84
N LEU A 141 26.49 25.56 23.13
CA LEU A 141 25.55 24.93 24.07
C LEU A 141 24.33 25.82 24.34
N ALA A 142 23.13 25.36 23.95
CA ALA A 142 21.88 25.82 24.54
C ALA A 142 21.64 25.06 25.86
N VAL A 143 21.57 25.81 26.96
CA VAL A 143 21.37 25.32 28.33
C VAL A 143 20.00 24.62 28.43
N SER A 144 20.00 23.38 28.91
CA SER A 144 18.78 22.58 29.10
C SER A 144 17.90 23.16 30.20
N ALA A 145 16.62 23.35 29.91
CA ALA A 145 15.57 23.36 30.92
C ALA A 145 14.41 22.48 30.43
N VAL A 146 13.78 21.79 31.38
CA VAL A 146 12.69 20.82 31.26
C VAL A 146 13.12 19.36 31.09
N ALA A 147 13.36 18.74 32.25
CA ALA A 147 13.20 17.31 32.45
C ALA A 147 11.70 17.00 32.58
N SER A 148 11.14 16.23 31.64
CA SER A 148 10.00 15.35 31.95
C SER A 148 10.20 14.03 31.20
N ALA A 149 10.39 12.97 31.98
CA ALA A 149 10.64 11.63 31.47
C ALA A 149 9.36 11.05 30.85
N LYS A 150 9.23 11.12 29.52
CA LYS A 150 8.66 10.08 28.67
C LYS A 150 8.83 10.47 27.19
N MET A 151 9.85 9.85 26.60
CA MET A 151 9.96 9.42 25.21
C MET A 151 9.76 10.49 24.11
N LEU A 152 10.88 11.03 23.62
CA LEU A 152 11.06 11.36 22.20
C LEU A 152 12.45 10.85 21.80
N ARG A 153 12.49 9.98 20.77
CA ARG A 153 13.74 9.48 20.20
C ARG A 153 14.48 10.65 19.53
N THR A 154 15.52 11.15 20.17
CA THR A 154 16.51 12.00 19.50
C THR A 154 17.34 11.11 18.57
N LEU A 155 17.18 11.29 17.26
CA LEU A 155 17.99 10.61 16.24
C LEU A 155 19.21 11.48 15.93
N THR A 156 20.30 11.28 16.69
CA THR A 156 21.60 11.90 16.41
C THR A 156 22.37 11.01 15.44
N VAL A 157 22.57 11.45 14.19
CA VAL A 157 23.41 10.75 13.21
C VAL A 157 24.83 11.30 13.32
N ASN A 158 25.73 10.54 13.97
CA ASN A 158 27.17 10.80 13.95
C ASN A 158 27.84 9.74 13.07
N ALA A 159 28.52 10.14 11.99
CA ALA A 159 29.31 9.26 11.13
C ALA A 159 30.82 9.53 11.33
N PRO A 160 31.65 8.53 11.67
CA PRO A 160 33.05 8.74 12.04
C PRO A 160 34.04 8.55 10.88
N VAL A 161 35.21 9.21 10.96
CA VAL A 161 36.41 8.83 10.21
C VAL A 161 37.24 7.87 11.06
N ASP A 162 37.09 6.59 10.75
CA ASP A 162 38.05 5.48 10.77
C ASP A 162 39.03 5.29 11.97
N THR A 163 38.88 4.17 12.71
CA THR A 163 39.83 3.03 12.80
C THR A 163 39.63 2.17 14.07
N ASN A 164 39.56 0.85 13.87
CA ASN A 164 39.91 -0.28 14.76
C ASN A 164 39.66 -0.17 16.29
N SER A 165 38.64 -0.87 16.81
CA SER A 165 38.77 -2.05 17.70
C SER A 165 37.53 -2.33 18.58
N ALA A 166 37.15 -3.61 18.59
CA ALA A 166 36.57 -4.39 19.70
C ALA A 166 35.09 -4.25 20.14
N ILE A 167 34.27 -5.18 19.60
CA ILE A 167 33.49 -6.25 20.27
C ILE A 167 32.14 -5.94 20.99
N ILE A 168 31.18 -6.76 20.55
CA ILE A 168 29.72 -6.97 20.76
C ILE A 168 29.35 -7.65 22.10
N SER A 169 28.08 -7.48 22.57
CA SER A 169 27.14 -8.55 23.07
C SER A 169 26.33 -8.16 24.33
N PHE A 170 25.04 -8.48 24.59
CA PHE A 170 23.79 -8.87 23.88
C PHE A 170 22.68 -8.79 24.95
N ASP A 171 21.43 -8.45 24.60
CA ASP A 171 20.24 -9.25 24.99
C ASP A 171 18.89 -8.68 24.47
N MET A 172 18.34 -9.41 23.49
CA MET A 172 16.96 -9.90 23.44
C MET A 172 15.79 -8.89 23.51
N VAL A 173 15.61 -8.10 22.47
CA VAL A 173 14.27 -7.73 21.99
C VAL A 173 14.28 -7.87 20.47
N ASN A 174 13.38 -8.68 19.92
CA ASN A 174 13.18 -8.85 18.48
C ASN A 174 12.87 -7.49 17.84
N GLN A 175 13.92 -6.79 17.39
CA GLN A 175 13.82 -5.62 16.55
C GLN A 175 13.53 -6.12 15.13
N PHE A 176 12.34 -5.82 14.62
CA PHE A 176 12.11 -5.81 13.19
C PHE A 176 13.25 -5.01 12.52
N PRO A 177 13.94 -5.56 11.51
CA PRO A 177 15.02 -4.85 10.86
C PRO A 177 14.43 -3.71 10.03
N ILE A 178 14.36 -2.50 10.62
CA ILE A 178 14.25 -1.27 9.84
C ILE A 178 15.64 -0.98 9.28
N ALA A 179 16.10 -1.85 8.37
CA ALA A 179 17.09 -1.46 7.40
C ALA A 179 16.32 -0.63 6.36
N ALA A 180 16.68 0.64 6.22
CA ALA A 180 16.19 1.54 5.19
C ALA A 180 16.70 1.13 3.78
N SER A 181 16.49 -0.12 3.39
CA SER A 181 16.28 -0.48 1.99
C SER A 181 14.99 0.21 1.60
N ALA A 182 15.03 1.13 0.63
CA ALA A 182 13.83 1.79 0.09
C ALA A 182 12.67 0.78 0.01
N CYS A 183 11.60 1.00 0.78
CA CYS A 183 10.45 0.08 0.83
C CYS A 183 9.93 -0.16 -0.59
N LYS A 184 10.33 -1.28 -1.20
CA LYS A 184 9.91 -1.69 -2.54
C LYS A 184 8.48 -2.22 -2.45
N SER A 185 7.62 -1.81 -3.37
CA SER A 185 6.29 -2.41 -3.50
C SER A 185 6.39 -3.91 -3.77
N GLY A 186 5.36 -4.69 -3.40
CA GLY A 186 5.30 -6.12 -3.72
C GLY A 186 5.57 -6.39 -5.21
N ALA A 187 4.99 -5.57 -6.08
CA ALA A 187 5.23 -5.61 -7.53
C ALA A 187 6.72 -5.46 -7.91
N THR A 188 7.40 -4.45 -7.36
CA THR A 188 8.83 -4.23 -7.61
C THR A 188 9.66 -5.41 -7.09
N LYS A 189 9.33 -5.94 -5.92
CA LYS A 189 10.01 -7.12 -5.37
C LYS A 189 9.86 -8.34 -6.27
N LEU A 190 8.64 -8.65 -6.71
CA LEU A 190 8.41 -9.81 -7.57
C LEU A 190 9.14 -9.66 -8.90
N LYS A 191 9.09 -8.48 -9.52
CA LYS A 191 9.85 -8.16 -10.73
C LYS A 191 11.35 -8.40 -10.53
N ASN A 192 11.90 -7.91 -9.42
CA ASN A 192 13.30 -8.11 -9.07
C ASN A 192 13.64 -9.59 -8.81
N MET A 193 12.80 -10.32 -8.07
CA MET A 193 13.00 -11.75 -7.83
C MET A 193 13.08 -12.55 -9.14
N ILE A 194 12.23 -12.21 -10.11
CA ILE A 194 12.22 -12.84 -11.43
C ILE A 194 13.47 -12.49 -12.25
N ALA A 195 13.95 -11.24 -12.16
CA ALA A 195 15.01 -10.71 -13.03
C ALA A 195 16.43 -10.87 -12.45
N GLU A 196 16.58 -10.80 -11.14
CA GLU A 196 17.88 -10.69 -10.44
C GLU A 196 18.33 -12.02 -9.83
N THR A 197 17.45 -13.03 -9.77
CA THR A 197 17.75 -14.34 -9.18
C THR A 197 17.37 -15.46 -10.14
N ASP A 198 18.01 -16.62 -9.98
CA ASP A 198 17.64 -17.89 -10.62
C ASP A 198 16.95 -18.86 -9.64
N GLU A 199 16.53 -18.37 -8.47
CA GLU A 199 15.80 -19.17 -7.48
C GLU A 199 14.35 -19.38 -7.89
N LEU A 200 13.79 -20.56 -7.61
CA LEU A 200 12.39 -20.86 -7.89
C LEU A 200 11.52 -20.10 -6.87
N ILE A 201 10.61 -19.26 -7.36
CA ILE A 201 9.66 -18.53 -6.52
C ILE A 201 8.49 -19.46 -6.19
N VAL A 202 8.46 -19.97 -4.97
CA VAL A 202 7.42 -20.87 -4.48
C VAL A 202 6.32 -20.08 -3.78
N CYS A 203 5.10 -20.16 -4.31
CA CYS A 203 3.94 -19.43 -3.83
C CYS A 203 2.85 -20.43 -3.35
N PRO A 204 2.63 -20.59 -2.04
CA PRO A 204 1.49 -21.37 -1.56
C PRO A 204 0.19 -20.61 -1.83
N GLY A 205 -0.83 -21.35 -2.25
CA GLY A 205 -2.20 -20.85 -2.40
C GLY A 205 -2.80 -20.54 -1.04
N VAL A 206 -3.16 -19.28 -0.83
CA VAL A 206 -3.89 -18.76 0.33
C VAL A 206 -5.24 -18.25 -0.14
N TYR A 207 -6.28 -18.37 0.69
CA TYR A 207 -7.65 -18.06 0.28
C TYR A 207 -8.35 -17.03 1.18
N ASP A 208 -7.79 -16.76 2.37
CA ASP A 208 -8.29 -15.81 3.37
C ASP A 208 -7.14 -15.22 4.22
N GLY A 209 -7.49 -14.38 5.19
CA GLY A 209 -6.49 -13.73 6.06
C GLY A 209 -5.76 -14.70 6.98
N LEU A 210 -6.43 -15.74 7.47
CA LEU A 210 -5.82 -16.72 8.39
C LEU A 210 -4.81 -17.60 7.66
N SER A 211 -5.16 -18.15 6.51
CA SER A 211 -4.26 -18.94 5.66
C SER A 211 -3.05 -18.11 5.21
N ALA A 212 -3.25 -16.83 4.87
CA ALA A 212 -2.16 -15.91 4.56
C ALA A 212 -1.24 -15.65 5.75
N ARG A 213 -1.77 -15.32 6.94
CA ARG A 213 -0.96 -15.13 8.16
C ARG A 213 -0.15 -16.37 8.53
N ILE A 214 -0.73 -17.57 8.36
CA ILE A 214 0.00 -18.83 8.57
C ILE A 214 1.15 -18.97 7.57
N ALA A 215 0.91 -18.72 6.28
CA ALA A 215 1.95 -18.79 5.25
C ALA A 215 3.09 -17.78 5.50
N LEU A 216 2.76 -16.56 5.93
CA LEU A 216 3.73 -15.54 6.34
C LEU A 216 4.57 -16.02 7.53
N ARG A 217 3.93 -16.58 8.57
CA ARG A 217 4.63 -17.07 9.76
C ARG A 217 5.52 -18.28 9.48
N VAL A 218 5.14 -19.13 8.52
CA VAL A 218 5.98 -20.24 8.04
C VAL A 218 7.22 -19.72 7.29
N GLY A 219 7.16 -18.51 6.73
CA GLY A 219 8.30 -17.84 6.09
C GLY A 219 8.37 -18.00 4.58
N PHE A 220 7.23 -18.22 3.91
CA PHE A 220 7.20 -18.23 2.44
C PHE A 220 7.57 -16.86 1.85
N SER A 221 8.40 -16.85 0.81
CA SER A 221 8.91 -15.61 0.20
C SER A 221 7.98 -14.98 -0.82
N ALA A 222 6.90 -15.64 -1.21
CA ALA A 222 5.82 -15.13 -2.06
C ALA A 222 4.53 -15.90 -1.76
N LEU A 223 3.38 -15.35 -2.13
CA LEU A 223 2.06 -15.97 -1.95
C LEU A 223 1.31 -16.01 -3.28
N CYS A 224 0.34 -16.91 -3.42
CA CYS A 224 -0.66 -16.80 -4.49
C CYS A 224 -2.08 -16.87 -3.95
N TRP A 225 -2.99 -16.19 -4.63
CA TRP A 225 -4.41 -16.19 -4.31
C TRP A 225 -5.24 -16.56 -5.53
N ASN A 226 -6.14 -17.53 -5.35
CA ASN A 226 -7.05 -18.02 -6.36
C ASN A 226 -8.48 -18.02 -5.82
N ASN A 227 -9.45 -17.81 -6.70
CA ASN A 227 -10.84 -17.52 -6.32
C ASN A 227 -11.74 -18.72 -6.07
N GLY A 228 -11.29 -19.91 -6.46
CA GLY A 228 -12.20 -20.90 -7.03
C GLY A 228 -13.30 -21.44 -6.12
N ILE A 229 -13.21 -21.23 -4.80
CA ILE A 229 -14.11 -21.84 -3.81
C ILE A 229 -14.47 -20.88 -2.66
N CYS A 230 -13.82 -19.72 -2.52
CA CYS A 230 -13.98 -18.84 -1.35
C CYS A 230 -15.42 -18.32 -1.14
N LEU A 231 -16.19 -18.24 -2.22
CA LEU A 231 -17.60 -17.81 -2.19
C LEU A 231 -18.56 -18.96 -1.83
N GLY A 232 -18.06 -20.15 -1.47
CA GLY A 232 -18.88 -21.35 -1.31
C GLY A 232 -19.52 -21.83 -2.62
N GLN A 233 -18.96 -21.39 -3.76
CA GLN A 233 -19.40 -21.71 -5.12
C GLN A 233 -18.25 -22.34 -5.89
N PRO A 234 -18.53 -23.20 -6.89
CA PRO A 234 -17.49 -23.77 -7.73
C PRO A 234 -16.86 -22.72 -8.66
N ASP A 235 -15.62 -23.00 -9.08
CA ASP A 235 -14.86 -22.16 -10.00
C ASP A 235 -15.39 -22.20 -11.43
N LEU A 236 -16.48 -21.47 -11.66
CA LEU A 236 -17.20 -21.37 -12.93
C LEU A 236 -17.36 -19.92 -13.41
N GLY A 237 -16.44 -19.04 -12.99
CA GLY A 237 -16.50 -17.60 -13.30
C GLY A 237 -17.61 -16.85 -12.55
N ILE A 238 -18.03 -17.36 -11.39
CA ILE A 238 -19.02 -16.70 -10.51
C ILE A 238 -18.43 -15.47 -9.84
N ALA A 239 -17.17 -15.54 -9.41
CA ALA A 239 -16.49 -14.42 -8.78
C ALA A 239 -16.34 -13.25 -9.76
N HIS A 240 -16.73 -12.07 -9.32
CA HIS A 240 -16.57 -10.83 -10.06
C HIS A 240 -15.35 -10.05 -9.55
N LEU A 241 -14.95 -9.01 -10.28
CA LEU A 241 -13.80 -8.17 -9.93
C LEU A 241 -13.83 -7.70 -8.46
N HIS A 242 -14.99 -7.35 -7.92
CA HIS A 242 -15.11 -6.86 -6.54
C HIS A 242 -14.72 -7.94 -5.53
N ASP A 243 -15.29 -9.14 -5.63
CA ASP A 243 -14.94 -10.29 -4.79
C ASP A 243 -13.44 -10.55 -4.83
N MET A 244 -12.87 -10.47 -6.03
CA MET A 244 -11.50 -10.87 -6.26
C MET A 244 -10.51 -9.84 -5.74
N LYS A 245 -10.76 -8.57 -6.06
CA LYS A 245 -9.94 -7.44 -5.65
C LYS A 245 -9.94 -7.28 -4.14
N GLU A 246 -11.09 -7.44 -3.48
CA GLU A 246 -11.22 -7.24 -2.03
C GLU A 246 -10.38 -8.26 -1.26
N HIS A 247 -10.45 -9.54 -1.64
CA HIS A 247 -9.62 -10.58 -1.03
C HIS A 247 -8.12 -10.35 -1.32
N ALA A 248 -7.78 -10.08 -2.58
CA ALA A 248 -6.39 -9.83 -2.96
C ALA A 248 -5.80 -8.61 -2.25
N GLU A 249 -6.58 -7.54 -2.08
CA GLU A 249 -6.17 -6.34 -1.34
C GLU A 249 -5.95 -6.65 0.14
N MET A 250 -6.88 -7.33 0.79
CA MET A 250 -6.71 -7.71 2.19
C MET A 250 -5.44 -8.55 2.38
N ILE A 251 -5.21 -9.57 1.54
CA ILE A 251 -4.02 -10.44 1.66
C ILE A 251 -2.73 -9.65 1.41
N ALA A 252 -2.68 -8.84 0.35
CA ALA A 252 -1.50 -8.07 -0.02
C ALA A 252 -1.10 -7.04 1.04
N ASN A 253 -2.06 -6.56 1.84
CA ASN A 253 -1.83 -5.54 2.87
C ASN A 253 -1.69 -6.11 4.30
N LEU A 254 -1.72 -7.44 4.49
CA LEU A 254 -1.34 -8.05 5.78
C LEU A 254 0.12 -7.75 6.12
N ASP A 255 0.99 -7.70 5.11
CA ASP A 255 2.34 -7.18 5.20
C ASP A 255 2.70 -6.49 3.87
N PRO A 256 2.46 -5.16 3.74
CA PRO A 256 2.76 -4.41 2.51
C PRO A 256 4.24 -4.44 2.11
N TYR A 257 5.11 -4.72 3.08
CA TYR A 257 6.56 -4.85 2.90
C TYR A 257 7.04 -6.29 3.05
N GLY A 258 6.12 -7.25 2.94
CA GLY A 258 6.38 -8.67 3.02
C GLY A 258 6.53 -9.35 1.67
N PRO A 259 6.23 -10.66 1.64
CA PRO A 259 6.14 -11.49 0.45
C PRO A 259 5.16 -10.94 -0.60
N PRO A 260 5.53 -10.85 -1.90
CA PRO A 260 4.62 -10.45 -2.96
C PRO A 260 3.47 -11.44 -3.15
N LEU A 261 2.28 -10.91 -3.43
CA LEU A 261 1.09 -11.68 -3.79
C LEU A 261 0.88 -11.76 -5.31
N ILE A 262 0.79 -12.98 -5.85
CA ILE A 262 0.32 -13.26 -7.20
C ILE A 262 -1.17 -13.62 -7.15
N ALA A 263 -2.03 -12.80 -7.74
CA ALA A 263 -3.48 -12.98 -7.67
C ALA A 263 -4.09 -13.39 -9.01
N ASP A 264 -5.07 -14.29 -8.97
CA ASP A 264 -5.89 -14.61 -10.13
C ASP A 264 -6.73 -13.39 -10.59
N MET A 265 -6.88 -13.21 -11.91
CA MET A 265 -7.78 -12.21 -12.52
C MET A 265 -8.70 -12.84 -13.58
N ASP A 266 -8.81 -14.17 -13.61
CA ASP A 266 -9.60 -14.91 -14.59
C ASP A 266 -9.30 -14.43 -16.01
N THR A 267 -10.34 -13.99 -16.72
CA THR A 267 -10.30 -13.46 -18.08
C THR A 267 -10.30 -11.92 -18.14
N GLY A 268 -10.20 -11.24 -16.99
CA GLY A 268 -10.20 -9.78 -16.91
C GLY A 268 -11.57 -9.11 -16.74
N TYR A 269 -12.63 -9.91 -16.56
CA TYR A 269 -14.02 -9.46 -16.34
C TYR A 269 -14.64 -8.65 -17.49
N GLY A 270 -14.15 -8.88 -18.72
CA GLY A 270 -14.62 -8.27 -19.96
C GLY A 270 -13.63 -7.25 -20.55
N ALA A 271 -13.56 -7.23 -21.89
CA ALA A 271 -12.55 -6.45 -22.63
C ALA A 271 -12.52 -4.95 -22.28
N LEU A 272 -13.70 -4.31 -22.14
CA LEU A 272 -13.79 -2.89 -21.78
C LEU A 272 -13.44 -2.60 -20.31
N ARG A 273 -13.52 -3.62 -19.43
CA ARG A 273 -13.27 -3.48 -17.99
C ARG A 273 -11.84 -3.79 -17.61
N LEU A 274 -11.14 -4.59 -18.41
CA LEU A 274 -9.81 -5.11 -18.10
C LEU A 274 -8.80 -4.04 -17.65
N ALA A 275 -8.71 -2.91 -18.35
CA ALA A 275 -7.81 -1.84 -17.95
C ALA A 275 -8.13 -1.29 -16.54
N ASN A 276 -9.42 -1.21 -16.18
CA ASN A 276 -9.85 -0.81 -14.84
C ASN A 276 -9.59 -1.91 -13.80
N SER A 277 -9.77 -3.18 -14.17
CA SER A 277 -9.42 -4.34 -13.33
C SER A 277 -7.93 -4.30 -12.93
N VAL A 278 -7.05 -4.07 -13.91
CA VAL A 278 -5.60 -3.95 -13.68
C VAL A 278 -5.27 -2.77 -12.78
N LYS A 279 -5.83 -1.58 -13.06
CA LYS A 279 -5.64 -0.40 -12.20
C LYS A 279 -6.09 -0.66 -10.76
N SER A 280 -7.18 -1.41 -10.56
CA SER A 280 -7.67 -1.78 -9.24
C SER A 280 -6.73 -2.75 -8.50
N TYR A 281 -6.14 -3.72 -9.20
CA TYR A 281 -5.14 -4.63 -8.61
C TYR A 281 -3.84 -3.90 -8.25
N ILE A 282 -3.42 -2.94 -9.08
CA ILE A 282 -2.27 -2.08 -8.79
C ILE A 282 -2.49 -1.30 -7.49
N ARG A 283 -3.66 -0.66 -7.34
CA ARG A 283 -4.01 0.08 -6.11
C ARG A 283 -4.14 -0.83 -4.89
N ALA A 284 -4.60 -2.07 -5.08
CA ALA A 284 -4.73 -3.06 -4.02
C ALA A 284 -3.38 -3.57 -3.48
N GLY A 285 -2.25 -3.23 -4.11
CA GLY A 285 -0.93 -3.71 -3.70
C GLY A 285 -0.55 -5.09 -4.24
N VAL A 286 -1.33 -5.63 -5.19
CA VAL A 286 -1.04 -6.92 -5.84
C VAL A 286 0.29 -6.85 -6.59
N ALA A 287 1.14 -7.86 -6.40
CA ALA A 287 2.47 -7.88 -6.98
C ALA A 287 2.50 -8.43 -8.42
N GLY A 288 1.64 -9.40 -8.71
CA GLY A 288 1.45 -9.94 -10.05
C GLY A 288 0.06 -10.52 -10.22
N PHE A 289 -0.38 -10.67 -11.46
CA PHE A 289 -1.65 -11.32 -11.76
C PHE A 289 -1.56 -12.11 -13.05
N HIS A 290 -2.38 -13.15 -13.17
CA HIS A 290 -2.55 -13.85 -14.44
C HIS A 290 -3.89 -13.55 -15.09
N ILE A 291 -3.86 -13.43 -16.41
CA ILE A 291 -5.04 -13.32 -17.28
C ILE A 291 -5.03 -14.45 -18.30
N GLU A 292 -6.19 -15.08 -18.50
CA GLU A 292 -6.32 -16.28 -19.33
C GLU A 292 -7.10 -16.05 -20.64
N ASP A 293 -6.95 -17.01 -21.56
CA ASP A 293 -7.59 -17.03 -22.87
C ASP A 293 -8.95 -17.75 -22.89
N GLN A 294 -9.53 -18.07 -21.74
CA GLN A 294 -10.88 -18.62 -21.68
C GLN A 294 -11.96 -17.58 -22.07
N VAL A 295 -13.16 -18.07 -22.42
CA VAL A 295 -14.37 -17.24 -22.46
C VAL A 295 -14.69 -16.67 -21.08
N ILE A 296 -15.41 -15.54 -21.00
CA ILE A 296 -15.71 -14.85 -19.73
C ILE A 296 -16.28 -15.80 -18.65
N ASN A 297 -17.22 -16.67 -19.04
CA ASN A 297 -17.73 -17.74 -18.18
C ASN A 297 -16.72 -18.90 -18.15
N LYS A 298 -15.57 -18.63 -17.55
CA LYS A 298 -14.42 -19.53 -17.47
C LYS A 298 -14.71 -20.74 -16.58
N ARG A 299 -13.86 -21.75 -16.68
CA ARG A 299 -13.89 -22.94 -15.82
C ARG A 299 -12.50 -23.16 -15.22
N CYS A 300 -12.44 -23.85 -14.09
CA CYS A 300 -11.17 -24.33 -13.55
C CYS A 300 -10.34 -25.06 -14.62
N GLY A 301 -9.04 -24.76 -14.69
CA GLY A 301 -8.11 -25.27 -15.69
C GLY A 301 -7.97 -26.79 -15.75
N HIS A 302 -8.32 -27.49 -14.68
CA HIS A 302 -8.30 -28.96 -14.59
C HIS A 302 -9.64 -29.63 -14.89
N LEU A 303 -10.71 -28.86 -15.16
CA LEU A 303 -12.00 -29.40 -15.57
C LEU A 303 -12.08 -29.61 -17.08
N GLN A 304 -12.94 -30.55 -17.49
CA GLN A 304 -13.23 -30.80 -18.90
C GLN A 304 -14.17 -29.74 -19.51
N GLY A 305 -14.12 -29.61 -20.83
CA GLY A 305 -15.04 -28.75 -21.58
C GLY A 305 -14.71 -27.25 -21.46
N LYS A 306 -13.42 -26.92 -21.30
CA LYS A 306 -12.94 -25.54 -21.40
C LYS A 306 -13.26 -24.98 -22.79
N ARG A 307 -13.43 -23.67 -22.85
CA ARG A 307 -13.57 -22.93 -24.12
C ARG A 307 -12.65 -21.73 -24.08
N VAL A 308 -11.81 -21.63 -25.08
CA VAL A 308 -10.92 -20.48 -25.27
C VAL A 308 -11.43 -19.57 -26.36
N VAL A 309 -11.11 -18.30 -26.23
CA VAL A 309 -11.38 -17.29 -27.26
C VAL A 309 -10.36 -17.40 -28.41
N PRO A 310 -10.66 -16.81 -29.57
CA PRO A 310 -9.67 -16.65 -30.63
C PRO A 310 -8.40 -15.98 -30.10
N ALA A 311 -7.23 -16.37 -30.62
CA ALA A 311 -5.95 -15.91 -30.13
C ALA A 311 -5.84 -14.37 -30.14
N GLU A 312 -6.38 -13.71 -31.16
CA GLU A 312 -6.42 -12.25 -31.27
C GLU A 312 -7.16 -11.56 -30.11
N GLU A 313 -8.24 -12.17 -29.62
CA GLU A 313 -8.96 -11.65 -28.45
C GLU A 313 -8.10 -11.78 -27.20
N PHE A 314 -7.41 -12.91 -27.02
CA PHE A 314 -6.45 -13.08 -25.91
C PHE A 314 -5.32 -12.04 -25.98
N TYR A 315 -4.75 -11.80 -27.15
CA TYR A 315 -3.70 -10.80 -27.33
C TYR A 315 -4.20 -9.39 -27.02
N SER A 316 -5.43 -9.06 -27.41
CA SER A 316 -6.05 -7.78 -27.07
C SER A 316 -6.15 -7.57 -25.55
N ARG A 317 -6.41 -8.64 -24.78
CA ARG A 317 -6.43 -8.59 -23.33
C ARG A 317 -5.02 -8.30 -22.77
N VAL A 318 -4.01 -9.02 -23.23
CA VAL A 318 -2.62 -8.81 -22.78
C VAL A 318 -2.16 -7.38 -23.09
N ILE A 319 -2.49 -6.85 -24.28
CA ILE A 319 -2.18 -5.47 -24.68
C ILE A 319 -2.88 -4.47 -23.75
N ALA A 320 -4.18 -4.63 -23.51
CA ALA A 320 -4.92 -3.73 -22.63
C ALA A 320 -4.39 -3.75 -21.19
N ALA A 321 -4.01 -4.92 -20.69
CA ALA A 321 -3.39 -5.08 -19.38
C ALA A 321 -2.02 -4.39 -19.31
N LYS A 322 -1.17 -4.57 -20.32
CA LYS A 322 0.12 -3.90 -20.45
C LYS A 322 -0.04 -2.38 -20.51
N SER A 323 -0.95 -1.87 -21.33
CA SER A 323 -1.23 -0.44 -21.44
C SER A 323 -1.69 0.16 -20.11
N ALA A 324 -2.55 -0.55 -19.36
CA ALA A 324 -3.00 -0.09 -18.05
C ALA A 324 -1.88 -0.08 -17.01
N LYS A 325 -1.02 -1.10 -17.00
CA LYS A 325 0.19 -1.16 -16.17
C LYS A 325 1.12 0.02 -16.46
N ASP A 326 1.41 0.27 -17.73
CA ASP A 326 2.33 1.33 -18.16
C ASP A 326 1.81 2.72 -17.83
N ALA A 327 0.51 2.96 -18.06
CA ALA A 327 -0.14 4.24 -17.74
C ALA A 327 -0.14 4.55 -16.24
N MET A 328 -0.06 3.53 -15.38
CA MET A 328 0.05 3.67 -13.93
C MET A 328 1.50 3.71 -13.44
N HIS A 329 2.48 3.61 -14.33
CA HIS A 329 3.91 3.47 -13.99
C HIS A 329 4.17 2.36 -12.95
N SER A 330 3.41 1.27 -13.05
CA SER A 330 3.46 0.17 -12.07
C SER A 330 4.39 -0.94 -12.55
N ASP A 331 5.08 -1.59 -11.61
CA ASP A 331 5.89 -2.76 -11.86
C ASP A 331 5.10 -4.09 -11.84
N ILE A 332 3.78 -4.05 -11.58
CA ILE A 332 2.93 -5.25 -11.39
C ILE A 332 3.16 -6.32 -12.44
N VAL A 333 3.51 -7.54 -12.07
CA VAL A 333 3.90 -8.59 -13.03
C VAL A 333 2.67 -9.11 -13.78
N LEU A 334 2.66 -8.97 -15.11
CA LEU A 334 1.62 -9.48 -15.98
C LEU A 334 1.96 -10.91 -16.44
N ILE A 335 1.15 -11.88 -16.03
CA ILE A 335 1.31 -13.30 -16.36
C ILE A 335 0.28 -13.67 -17.42
N ALA A 336 0.71 -14.17 -18.57
CA ALA A 336 -0.18 -14.61 -19.64
C ALA A 336 -0.46 -16.11 -19.49
N ARG A 337 -1.71 -16.47 -19.19
CA ARG A 337 -2.17 -17.85 -19.03
C ARG A 337 -2.85 -18.34 -20.31
N THR A 338 -2.54 -19.55 -20.76
CA THR A 338 -3.32 -20.23 -21.80
C THR A 338 -3.87 -21.56 -21.32
N ASP A 339 -5.16 -21.76 -21.57
CA ASP A 339 -5.95 -22.97 -21.30
C ASP A 339 -6.21 -23.77 -22.58
N ALA A 340 -5.60 -23.37 -23.70
CA ALA A 340 -5.85 -23.91 -25.03
C ALA A 340 -5.36 -25.36 -25.23
N LEU A 341 -4.55 -25.92 -24.31
CA LEU A 341 -3.88 -27.21 -24.49
C LEU A 341 -4.87 -28.34 -24.80
N GLN A 342 -5.99 -28.38 -24.08
CA GLN A 342 -7.02 -29.41 -24.25
C GLN A 342 -7.72 -29.33 -25.61
N ILE A 343 -7.84 -28.13 -26.19
CA ILE A 343 -8.71 -27.85 -27.34
C ILE A 343 -7.89 -27.78 -28.64
N HIS A 344 -6.72 -27.16 -28.58
CA HIS A 344 -5.89 -26.84 -29.74
C HIS A 344 -4.50 -27.49 -29.71
N GLY A 345 -4.14 -28.16 -28.61
CA GLY A 345 -2.87 -28.85 -28.48
C GLY A 345 -1.70 -27.93 -28.11
N TYR A 346 -0.52 -28.54 -28.01
CA TYR A 346 0.69 -27.91 -27.46
C TYR A 346 1.24 -26.78 -28.35
N ASP A 347 1.35 -27.00 -29.65
CA ASP A 347 1.96 -26.03 -30.58
C ASP A 347 1.20 -24.69 -30.59
N GLU A 348 -0.14 -24.73 -30.57
CA GLU A 348 -0.97 -23.52 -30.46
C GLU A 348 -0.72 -22.78 -29.13
N CYS A 349 -0.56 -23.51 -28.02
CA CYS A 349 -0.27 -22.88 -26.73
C CYS A 349 1.06 -22.14 -26.74
N ILE A 350 2.09 -22.75 -27.34
CA ILE A 350 3.41 -22.14 -27.47
C ILE A 350 3.34 -20.88 -28.35
N GLU A 351 2.63 -20.92 -29.48
CA GLU A 351 2.46 -19.74 -30.33
C GLU A 351 1.69 -18.62 -29.62
N ARG A 352 0.60 -18.95 -28.92
CA ARG A 352 -0.14 -17.98 -28.09
C ARG A 352 0.75 -17.31 -27.05
N LEU A 353 1.57 -18.09 -26.36
CA LEU A 353 2.49 -17.60 -25.34
C LEU A 353 3.64 -16.77 -25.92
N LYS A 354 4.19 -17.14 -27.09
CA LYS A 354 5.19 -16.32 -27.81
C LYS A 354 4.62 -14.97 -28.21
N VAL A 355 3.40 -14.92 -28.73
CA VAL A 355 2.77 -13.65 -29.09
C VAL A 355 2.43 -12.85 -27.83
N ALA A 356 1.90 -13.48 -26.79
CA ALA A 356 1.64 -12.83 -25.49
C ALA A 356 2.91 -12.18 -24.90
N ARG A 357 4.05 -12.88 -24.97
CA ARG A 357 5.38 -12.32 -24.63
C ARG A 357 5.70 -11.10 -25.49
N LYS A 358 5.56 -11.20 -26.81
CA LYS A 358 5.86 -10.11 -27.75
C LYS A 358 5.02 -8.85 -27.48
N VAL A 359 3.75 -9.01 -27.09
CA VAL A 359 2.85 -7.88 -26.80
C VAL A 359 2.96 -7.35 -25.36
N GLY A 360 3.84 -7.93 -24.54
CA GLY A 360 4.29 -7.31 -23.29
C GLY A 360 3.98 -8.07 -21.99
N ALA A 361 3.56 -9.34 -22.07
CA ALA A 361 3.47 -10.18 -20.87
C ALA A 361 4.86 -10.45 -20.27
N ASN A 362 4.95 -10.44 -18.94
CA ASN A 362 6.19 -10.62 -18.20
C ASN A 362 6.53 -12.09 -17.99
N VAL A 363 5.53 -12.96 -17.79
CA VAL A 363 5.67 -14.38 -17.47
C VAL A 363 4.64 -15.19 -18.25
N GLY A 364 4.98 -16.40 -18.67
CA GLY A 364 4.04 -17.33 -19.30
C GLY A 364 3.51 -18.38 -18.32
N LEU A 365 2.26 -18.78 -18.49
CA LEU A 365 1.63 -19.91 -17.79
C LEU A 365 0.90 -20.76 -18.83
N LEU A 366 1.35 -22.00 -19.01
CA LEU A 366 0.64 -23.01 -19.80
C LEU A 366 -0.07 -23.94 -18.81
N GLU A 367 -1.40 -23.94 -18.84
CA GLU A 367 -2.19 -24.71 -17.89
C GLU A 367 -2.36 -26.17 -18.33
N GLY A 368 -2.25 -27.09 -17.36
CA GLY A 368 -2.77 -28.45 -17.50
C GLY A 368 -1.88 -29.39 -18.30
N PHE A 369 -0.55 -29.25 -18.21
CA PHE A 369 0.42 -30.20 -18.79
C PHE A 369 0.00 -31.64 -18.54
N THR A 370 0.12 -32.53 -19.53
CA THR A 370 -0.26 -33.94 -19.39
C THR A 370 0.93 -34.86 -19.09
N SER A 371 2.16 -34.35 -19.16
CA SER A 371 3.39 -35.10 -18.83
C SER A 371 4.49 -34.16 -18.32
N LYS A 372 5.47 -34.71 -17.58
CA LYS A 372 6.63 -33.93 -17.10
C LYS A 372 7.55 -33.49 -18.26
N GLU A 373 7.65 -34.33 -19.28
CA GLU A 373 8.43 -34.07 -20.50
C GLU A 373 7.85 -32.87 -21.25
N MET A 374 6.53 -32.78 -21.36
CA MET A 374 5.85 -31.64 -21.96
C MET A 374 6.12 -30.35 -21.18
N ALA A 375 6.08 -30.41 -19.84
CA ALA A 375 6.40 -29.26 -19.00
C ALA A 375 7.85 -28.80 -19.20
N ALA A 376 8.81 -29.73 -19.22
CA ALA A 376 10.22 -29.43 -19.49
C ALA A 376 10.45 -28.90 -20.91
N GLN A 377 9.69 -29.39 -21.90
CA GLN A 377 9.75 -28.91 -23.28
C GLN A 377 9.23 -27.48 -23.40
N ALA A 378 8.15 -27.12 -22.70
CA ALA A 378 7.61 -25.76 -22.71
C ALA A 378 8.62 -24.72 -22.21
N VAL A 379 9.37 -25.06 -21.15
CA VAL A 379 10.44 -24.20 -20.64
C VAL A 379 11.52 -23.98 -21.70
N LYS A 380 11.93 -25.03 -22.43
CA LYS A 380 12.92 -24.92 -23.51
C LYS A 380 12.41 -24.07 -24.68
N ASP A 381 11.17 -24.27 -25.09
CA ASP A 381 10.60 -23.61 -26.28
C ASP A 381 10.31 -22.12 -26.06
N LEU A 382 10.06 -21.71 -24.81
CA LEU A 382 9.78 -20.33 -24.44
C LEU A 382 10.99 -19.60 -23.83
N ALA A 383 12.11 -20.29 -23.63
CA ALA A 383 13.34 -19.70 -23.12
C ALA A 383 13.77 -18.45 -23.93
N PRO A 384 14.40 -17.45 -23.31
CA PRO A 384 14.69 -17.30 -21.88
C PRO A 384 13.51 -16.69 -21.08
N TRP A 385 12.27 -16.81 -21.55
CA TRP A 385 11.12 -16.21 -20.86
C TRP A 385 10.78 -16.99 -19.58
N PRO A 386 10.58 -16.33 -18.43
CA PRO A 386 10.16 -16.99 -17.21
C PRO A 386 8.79 -17.66 -17.39
N LEU A 387 8.70 -18.93 -17.00
CA LEU A 387 7.44 -19.65 -16.92
C LEU A 387 7.03 -19.89 -15.47
N LEU A 388 5.72 -19.85 -15.27
CA LEU A 388 5.02 -20.24 -14.05
C LEU A 388 4.42 -21.63 -14.23
N LEU A 389 4.63 -22.50 -13.24
CA LEU A 389 3.97 -23.80 -13.13
C LEU A 389 2.83 -23.72 -12.10
N ASN A 390 1.60 -24.01 -12.52
CA ASN A 390 0.48 -24.21 -11.61
C ASN A 390 0.42 -25.67 -11.18
N MET A 391 0.79 -25.94 -9.93
CA MET A 391 0.82 -27.29 -9.39
C MET A 391 -0.43 -27.58 -8.57
N VAL A 392 -1.41 -28.22 -9.22
CA VAL A 392 -2.60 -28.75 -8.58
C VAL A 392 -2.51 -30.29 -8.57
N GLU A 393 -2.39 -30.84 -7.38
CA GLU A 393 -2.37 -32.29 -7.18
C GLU A 393 -3.75 -32.90 -7.48
N ASN A 394 -3.77 -34.16 -7.92
CA ASN A 394 -4.98 -34.89 -8.33
C ASN A 394 -5.74 -34.25 -9.51
N GLY A 395 -5.07 -33.36 -10.26
CA GLY A 395 -5.58 -32.79 -11.51
C GLY A 395 -5.08 -33.54 -12.73
N THR A 396 -5.03 -32.82 -13.86
CA THR A 396 -4.48 -33.31 -15.14
C THR A 396 -2.96 -33.42 -15.11
N THR A 397 -2.30 -32.51 -14.38
CA THR A 397 -0.85 -32.39 -14.36
C THR A 397 -0.21 -33.40 -13.43
N PRO A 398 0.77 -34.20 -13.89
CA PRO A 398 1.50 -35.09 -13.01
C PRO A 398 2.20 -34.28 -11.92
N VAL A 399 2.32 -34.85 -10.72
CA VAL A 399 2.97 -34.17 -9.60
C VAL A 399 4.44 -33.91 -9.94
N ILE A 400 4.81 -32.63 -9.99
CA ILE A 400 6.17 -32.14 -10.17
C ILE A 400 6.59 -31.49 -8.85
N THR A 401 7.72 -31.90 -8.30
CA THR A 401 8.25 -31.30 -7.06
C THR A 401 8.91 -29.95 -7.34
N THR A 402 9.11 -29.13 -6.30
CA THR A 402 9.85 -27.86 -6.43
C THR A 402 11.26 -28.05 -6.97
N ASN A 403 11.94 -29.14 -6.61
CA ASN A 403 13.28 -29.47 -7.11
C ASN A 403 13.24 -29.80 -8.60
N GLU A 404 12.33 -30.67 -9.03
CA GLU A 404 12.13 -30.99 -10.45
C GLU A 404 11.75 -29.75 -11.26
N ALA A 405 10.86 -28.90 -10.76
CA ALA A 405 10.47 -27.66 -11.43
C ALA A 405 11.67 -26.70 -11.60
N LYS A 406 12.51 -26.57 -10.57
CA LYS A 406 13.75 -25.78 -10.63
C LYS A 406 14.73 -26.35 -11.65
N GLU A 407 14.93 -27.66 -11.67
CA GLU A 407 15.80 -28.36 -12.64
C GLU A 407 15.29 -28.22 -14.08
N MET A 408 13.98 -28.24 -14.29
CA MET A 408 13.36 -27.99 -15.60
C MET A 408 13.55 -26.55 -16.08
N GLY A 409 13.76 -25.59 -15.16
CA GLY A 409 13.97 -24.17 -15.45
C GLY A 409 12.72 -23.29 -15.24
N PHE A 410 11.69 -23.77 -14.54
CA PHE A 410 10.59 -22.89 -14.13
C PHE A 410 11.10 -21.81 -13.17
N ARG A 411 10.50 -20.62 -13.23
CA ARG A 411 10.88 -19.47 -12.40
C ARG A 411 9.89 -19.22 -11.27
N ILE A 412 8.63 -19.61 -11.46
CA ILE A 412 7.57 -19.46 -10.46
C ILE A 412 6.79 -20.77 -10.37
N MET A 413 6.38 -21.16 -9.17
CA MET A 413 5.53 -22.32 -8.94
C MET A 413 4.45 -21.96 -7.92
N ILE A 414 3.19 -22.13 -8.30
CA ILE A 414 2.04 -21.87 -7.43
C ILE A 414 1.40 -23.19 -6.99
N PHE A 415 0.97 -23.25 -5.73
CA PHE A 415 0.28 -24.41 -5.15
C PHE A 415 -1.14 -24.04 -4.74
N SER A 416 -2.03 -23.97 -5.72
CA SER A 416 -3.35 -23.33 -5.59
C SER A 416 -4.22 -23.88 -4.44
N PHE A 417 -4.07 -25.16 -4.08
CA PHE A 417 -4.84 -25.79 -3.01
C PHE A 417 -4.08 -26.01 -1.69
N ALA A 418 -2.88 -25.42 -1.55
CA ALA A 418 -2.00 -25.65 -0.41
C ALA A 418 -2.66 -25.43 0.96
N SER A 419 -3.56 -24.46 1.09
CA SER A 419 -4.29 -24.18 2.33
C SER A 419 -5.71 -24.72 2.34
N ILE A 420 -6.44 -24.64 1.21
CA ILE A 420 -7.87 -24.97 1.18
C ILE A 420 -8.14 -26.47 1.26
N ALA A 421 -7.30 -27.33 0.67
CA ALA A 421 -7.52 -28.78 0.72
C ALA A 421 -7.32 -29.34 2.15
N PRO A 422 -6.25 -28.97 2.89
CA PRO A 422 -6.14 -29.31 4.31
C PRO A 422 -7.28 -28.73 5.15
N ALA A 423 -7.68 -27.48 4.89
CA ALA A 423 -8.79 -26.85 5.61
C ALA A 423 -10.12 -27.58 5.39
N TYR A 424 -10.42 -27.98 4.15
CA TYR A 424 -11.61 -28.77 3.81
C TYR A 424 -11.68 -30.06 4.64
N VAL A 425 -10.60 -30.85 4.66
CA VAL A 425 -10.55 -32.11 5.41
C VAL A 425 -10.73 -31.87 6.91
N ALA A 426 -10.03 -30.89 7.47
CA ALA A 426 -10.08 -30.57 8.89
C ALA A 426 -11.45 -30.03 9.33
N ILE A 427 -12.04 -29.12 8.56
CA ILE A 427 -13.37 -28.55 8.84
C ILE A 427 -14.43 -29.64 8.75
N GLN A 428 -14.43 -30.44 7.67
CA GLN A 428 -15.40 -31.51 7.49
C GLN A 428 -15.37 -32.51 8.66
N SER A 429 -14.19 -33.06 8.96
CA SER A 429 -14.04 -34.04 10.05
C SER A 429 -14.43 -33.46 11.43
N THR A 430 -14.13 -32.18 11.68
CA THR A 430 -14.52 -31.50 12.92
C THR A 430 -16.03 -31.33 13.03
N LEU A 431 -16.71 -30.95 11.94
CA LEU A 431 -18.16 -30.77 11.93
C LEU A 431 -18.91 -32.10 12.02
N GLU A 432 -18.39 -33.16 11.41
CA GLU A 432 -18.91 -34.53 11.57
C GLU A 432 -18.82 -34.97 13.03
N ARG A 433 -17.68 -34.72 13.70
CA ARG A 433 -17.50 -34.99 15.13
C ARG A 433 -18.47 -34.18 15.99
N LEU A 434 -18.61 -32.88 15.73
CA LEU A 434 -19.55 -32.03 16.46
C LEU A 434 -20.98 -32.56 16.35
N LYS A 435 -21.38 -33.03 15.17
CA LYS A 435 -22.71 -33.61 14.94
C LYS A 435 -22.90 -34.95 15.68
N ALA A 436 -21.86 -35.79 15.73
CA ALA A 436 -21.94 -37.11 16.34
C ALA A 436 -21.80 -37.09 17.88
N GLU A 437 -20.90 -36.27 18.41
CA GLU A 437 -20.49 -36.28 19.83
C GLU A 437 -20.92 -35.02 20.60
N GLY A 438 -21.36 -33.96 19.91
CA GLY A 438 -21.70 -32.68 20.56
C GLY A 438 -20.48 -31.85 20.97
N VAL A 439 -19.27 -32.24 20.55
CA VAL A 439 -18.01 -31.56 20.86
C VAL A 439 -17.09 -31.51 19.64
N VAL A 440 -16.29 -30.45 19.54
CA VAL A 440 -15.34 -30.25 18.41
C VAL A 440 -13.99 -30.94 18.63
N GLY A 441 -13.58 -31.17 19.88
CA GLY A 441 -12.29 -31.80 20.20
C GLY A 441 -11.06 -30.94 19.91
N THR A 442 -11.16 -29.62 20.00
CA THR A 442 -10.06 -28.66 19.80
C THR A 442 -8.85 -29.02 20.69
N PRO A 443 -7.61 -29.04 20.14
CA PRO A 443 -6.40 -29.26 20.93
C PRO A 443 -6.26 -28.25 22.06
N LYS A 444 -5.78 -28.70 23.24
CA LYS A 444 -5.70 -27.86 24.45
C LYS A 444 -4.83 -26.60 24.27
N ASP A 445 -3.86 -26.66 23.37
CA ASP A 445 -2.95 -25.56 23.07
C ASP A 445 -3.53 -24.57 22.05
N VAL A 446 -4.65 -24.87 21.40
CA VAL A 446 -5.34 -23.97 20.46
C VAL A 446 -6.40 -23.19 21.23
N THR A 447 -6.01 -22.01 21.70
CA THR A 447 -6.88 -21.08 22.45
C THR A 447 -7.30 -19.88 21.60
N PRO A 448 -8.34 -19.12 21.99
CA PRO A 448 -8.68 -17.86 21.32
C PRO A 448 -7.48 -16.92 21.22
N LEU A 449 -6.69 -16.79 22.29
CA LEU A 449 -5.50 -15.97 22.32
C LEU A 449 -4.46 -16.41 21.26
N LYS A 450 -4.24 -17.72 21.09
CA LYS A 450 -3.31 -18.24 20.07
C LYS A 450 -3.78 -17.95 18.65
N LEU A 451 -5.09 -18.01 18.40
CA LEU A 451 -5.66 -17.65 17.10
C LEU A 451 -5.57 -16.15 16.83
N PHE A 452 -5.85 -15.31 17.83
CA PHE A 452 -5.69 -13.86 17.68
C PHE A 452 -4.23 -13.46 17.52
N ASP A 453 -3.31 -14.11 18.24
CA ASP A 453 -1.88 -13.94 18.06
C ASP A 453 -1.44 -14.31 16.63
N MET A 454 -1.98 -15.39 16.05
CA MET A 454 -1.76 -15.72 14.64
C MET A 454 -2.19 -14.58 13.70
N CYS A 455 -3.27 -13.89 14.04
CA CYS A 455 -3.85 -12.79 13.28
C CYS A 455 -3.24 -11.41 13.59
N GLY A 456 -2.13 -11.33 14.34
CA GLY A 456 -1.43 -10.07 14.58
C GLY A 456 -1.88 -9.31 15.82
N LEU A 457 -2.47 -9.98 16.82
CA LEU A 457 -2.87 -9.34 18.08
C LEU A 457 -1.74 -8.52 18.72
N GLN A 458 -0.52 -9.07 18.78
CA GLN A 458 0.63 -8.36 19.37
C GLN A 458 0.99 -7.10 18.60
N GLU A 459 0.86 -7.10 17.27
CA GLU A 459 1.10 -5.93 16.41
C GLU A 459 0.08 -4.84 16.73
N LEU A 460 -1.21 -5.20 16.85
CA LEU A 460 -2.27 -4.26 17.16
C LEU A 460 -2.18 -3.70 18.59
N MET A 461 -1.79 -4.53 19.56
CA MET A 461 -1.53 -4.07 20.92
C MET A 461 -0.36 -3.08 20.97
N ALA A 462 0.71 -3.36 20.22
CA ALA A 462 1.84 -2.44 20.12
C ALA A 462 1.41 -1.09 19.53
N ILE A 463 0.58 -1.09 18.48
CA ILE A 463 0.02 0.13 17.87
C ILE A 463 -0.82 0.93 18.88
N ASP A 464 -1.72 0.28 19.64
CA ASP A 464 -2.52 0.95 20.68
C ASP A 464 -1.62 1.61 21.74
N ILE A 465 -0.61 0.89 22.23
CA ILE A 465 0.34 1.41 23.23
C ILE A 465 1.16 2.56 22.67
N GLU A 466 1.67 2.44 21.44
CA GLU A 466 2.44 3.49 20.77
C GLU A 466 1.61 4.76 20.51
N ALA A 467 0.32 4.61 20.24
CA ALA A 467 -0.63 5.71 20.12
C ALA A 467 -1.03 6.33 21.47
N GLY A 468 -0.49 5.86 22.59
CA GLY A 468 -0.84 6.31 23.95
C GLY A 468 -2.15 5.74 24.48
N GLY A 469 -2.71 4.73 23.79
CA GLY A 469 -3.87 3.97 24.21
C GLY A 469 -3.60 3.13 25.44
N SER A 470 -4.67 2.81 26.17
CA SER A 470 -4.63 1.98 27.36
C SER A 470 -5.55 0.77 27.28
N SER A 471 -5.98 0.42 26.06
CA SER A 471 -7.02 -0.59 25.82
C SER A 471 -6.61 -1.97 26.32
N PHE A 472 -5.29 -2.25 26.36
CA PHE A 472 -4.71 -3.54 26.74
C PHE A 472 -3.83 -3.50 27.99
N VAL A 473 -3.95 -2.47 28.84
CA VAL A 473 -3.09 -2.30 30.05
C VAL A 473 -3.22 -3.46 31.04
N ASN A 474 -4.36 -4.12 31.09
CA ASN A 474 -4.59 -5.29 31.94
C ASN A 474 -4.37 -6.63 31.22
N GLY A 475 -3.77 -6.61 30.03
CA GLY A 475 -3.62 -7.79 29.17
C GLY A 475 -4.83 -8.05 28.27
N VAL A 476 -4.87 -9.27 27.71
CA VAL A 476 -5.90 -9.77 26.79
C VAL A 476 -6.47 -11.09 27.28
#